data_AF-A0A6I1JN54-F1
#
_entry.id   AF-A0A6I1JN54-F1
#
_cell.length_a   1.000
_cell.length_b   1.000
_cell.length_c   1.000
_cell.angle_alpha   90.00
_cell.angle_beta   90.00
_cell.angle_gamma   90.00
#
_symmetry.space_group_name_H-M   'P 1'
#
loop_
_entity.id
_entity.type
_entity.pdbx_description
1 polymer ?
#
loop_
_entity_poly.entity_id
_entity_poly.type
_entity_poly.pdbx_seq_one_letter_code
_entity_poly.pdbx_strand_id
1 'polypeptide(L)'
;MRPYRSCLPVAAALAGCLTVALPSRPAAAQATQMHGAYSLDLLSPAQRDDVMKRVDSYALVEVFLRACGRPPALESRFRRAAAGCIQPQTIATLTSQYRRAMSARAGLRWDCRSANGRRMIARSEHAIRLTFTDLGRLCRRG
;
A
#
# COMPACT_ATOMS: atom_id res chain seq x y z
N MET A 1 20.55 65.06 65.90
CA MET A 1 19.50 64.33 66.68
C MET A 1 18.47 63.75 65.70
N ARG A 2 17.76 62.69 66.10
CA ARG A 2 16.52 62.01 65.56
C ARG A 2 15.73 62.64 64.38
N PRO A 3 14.84 61.87 63.68
CA PRO A 3 14.61 60.40 63.61
C PRO A 3 14.79 59.90 62.14
N TYR A 4 14.29 58.80 61.55
CA TYR A 4 13.72 57.45 61.88
C TYR A 4 14.47 56.47 60.92
N ARG A 5 14.63 55.13 61.06
CA ARG A 5 14.14 54.03 61.92
C ARG A 5 12.77 53.39 61.58
N SER A 6 12.84 52.17 61.02
CA SER A 6 11.77 51.14 60.83
C SER A 6 10.81 51.36 59.64
N CYS A 7 10.24 50.33 58.98
CA CYS A 7 10.22 48.87 59.23
C CYS A 7 10.65 48.03 58.01
N LEU A 8 11.10 46.79 58.24
CA LEU A 8 10.97 45.69 57.26
C LEU A 8 9.50 45.24 57.17
N PRO A 9 9.10 44.63 56.05
CA PRO A 9 8.67 43.24 56.17
C PRO A 9 9.41 42.28 55.22
N VAL A 10 9.54 41.03 55.66
CA VAL A 10 10.06 39.91 54.85
C VAL A 10 8.92 39.28 54.06
N ALA A 11 9.10 39.11 52.75
CA ALA A 11 8.39 38.09 51.95
C ALA A 11 9.10 37.86 50.60
N ALA A 12 9.99 36.87 50.53
CA ALA A 12 10.52 36.39 49.25
C ALA A 12 9.56 35.36 48.66
N ALA A 13 8.98 35.64 47.48
CA ALA A 13 8.03 34.75 46.80
C ALA A 13 8.44 34.55 45.32
N LEU A 14 9.32 33.55 45.15
CA LEU A 14 9.58 32.72 43.97
C LEU A 14 9.13 33.20 42.55
N ALA A 15 10.14 33.22 41.69
CA ALA A 15 10.08 33.26 40.23
C ALA A 15 8.95 32.43 39.57
N GLY A 16 8.38 32.99 38.50
CA GLY A 16 7.45 32.31 37.59
C GLY A 16 7.29 33.08 36.27
N CYS A 17 7.98 32.65 35.22
CA CYS A 17 7.87 33.24 33.87
C CYS A 17 6.66 32.68 33.08
N LEU A 18 6.49 33.20 31.85
CA LEU A 18 5.52 32.89 30.78
C LEU A 18 4.24 33.78 30.82
N THR A 19 4.16 34.85 30.02
CA THR A 19 4.01 34.96 28.54
C THR A 19 2.65 34.52 27.99
N VAL A 20 1.80 35.53 27.76
CA VAL A 20 0.76 35.67 26.73
C VAL A 20 0.29 34.37 26.04
N ALA A 21 -0.90 33.89 26.42
CA ALA A 21 -1.63 32.87 25.67
C ALA A 21 -2.44 33.53 24.53
N LEU A 22 -1.95 33.47 23.29
CA LEU A 22 -2.81 33.66 22.12
C LEU A 22 -3.61 32.38 21.85
N PRO A 23 -4.93 32.45 21.56
CA PRO A 23 -5.73 31.30 21.16
C PRO A 23 -5.39 30.91 19.71
N SER A 24 -4.31 30.17 19.54
CA SER A 24 -3.93 29.55 18.27
C SER A 24 -5.04 28.63 17.77
N ARG A 25 -5.89 29.13 16.87
CA ARG A 25 -6.82 28.28 16.09
C ARG A 25 -6.00 27.18 15.42
N PRO A 26 -6.24 25.89 15.69
CA PRO A 26 -5.66 24.85 14.87
C PRO A 26 -6.28 25.02 13.47
N ALA A 27 -5.47 25.48 12.52
CA ALA A 27 -5.80 25.31 11.11
C ALA A 27 -5.99 23.81 10.92
N ALA A 28 -7.22 23.39 10.59
CA ALA A 28 -7.55 21.98 10.44
C ALA A 28 -6.60 21.43 9.38
N ALA A 29 -5.65 20.59 9.81
CA ALA A 29 -4.67 19.99 8.92
C ALA A 29 -5.46 19.30 7.83
N GLN A 30 -5.32 19.80 6.60
CA GLN A 30 -6.02 19.24 5.46
C GLN A 30 -5.54 17.80 5.34
N ALA A 31 -6.40 16.87 5.75
CA ALA A 31 -6.20 15.45 5.57
C ALA A 31 -6.36 15.18 4.08
N THR A 32 -5.33 15.54 3.32
CA THR A 32 -5.18 15.25 1.91
C THR A 32 -5.22 13.73 1.80
N GLN A 33 -6.40 13.20 1.50
CA GLN A 33 -6.61 11.78 1.30
C GLN A 33 -5.82 11.39 0.05
N MET A 34 -4.55 11.03 0.24
CA MET A 34 -3.68 10.50 -0.80
C MET A 34 -4.28 9.18 -1.27
N HIS A 35 -5.10 9.26 -2.33
CA HIS A 35 -5.75 8.12 -2.96
C HIS A 35 -4.69 7.28 -3.68
N GLY A 36 -4.02 6.45 -2.89
CA GLY A 36 -2.90 5.62 -3.28
C GLY A 36 -1.55 6.19 -2.85
N ALA A 37 -1.02 5.71 -1.71
CA ALA A 37 0.35 6.00 -1.28
C ALA A 37 1.41 5.37 -2.22
N TYR A 38 1.05 4.30 -2.94
CA TYR A 38 1.93 3.62 -3.90
C TYR A 38 1.56 3.95 -5.35
N SER A 39 2.54 4.37 -6.16
CA SER A 39 2.42 4.49 -7.62
C SER A 39 3.66 3.94 -8.33
N LEU A 40 3.54 3.70 -9.64
CA LEU A 40 4.68 3.33 -10.50
C LEU A 40 5.71 4.46 -10.62
N ASP A 41 5.35 5.72 -10.45
CA ASP A 41 6.24 6.89 -10.62
C ASP A 41 7.22 7.07 -9.44
N LEU A 42 6.96 6.40 -8.32
CA LEU A 42 7.88 6.27 -7.19
C LEU A 42 8.96 5.18 -7.39
N LEU A 43 8.94 4.45 -8.52
CA LEU A 43 9.84 3.34 -8.79
C LEU A 43 10.90 3.70 -9.84
N SER A 44 12.13 3.22 -9.65
CA SER A 44 13.17 3.29 -10.67
C SER A 44 12.80 2.47 -11.92
N PRO A 45 13.40 2.73 -13.10
CA PRO A 45 13.08 1.98 -14.32
C PRO A 45 13.21 0.46 -14.15
N ALA A 46 14.28 -0.02 -13.52
CA ALA A 46 14.46 -1.45 -13.25
C ALA A 46 13.38 -2.03 -12.31
N GLN A 47 12.94 -1.27 -11.31
CA GLN A 47 11.83 -1.67 -10.43
C GLN A 47 10.49 -1.70 -11.18
N ARG A 48 10.24 -0.75 -12.11
CA ARG A 48 9.07 -0.77 -13.01
C ARG A 48 9.08 -2.03 -13.87
N ASP A 49 10.19 -2.34 -14.51
CA ASP A 49 10.34 -3.51 -15.37
C ASP A 49 10.10 -4.82 -14.60
N ASP A 50 10.62 -4.94 -13.38
CA ASP A 50 10.40 -6.11 -12.52
C ASP A 50 8.94 -6.24 -12.04
N VAL A 51 8.24 -5.12 -11.82
CA VAL A 51 6.78 -5.13 -11.60
C VAL A 51 6.04 -5.63 -12.85
N MET A 52 6.41 -5.17 -14.05
CA MET A 52 5.78 -5.64 -15.30
C MET A 52 6.06 -7.13 -15.56
N LYS A 53 7.28 -7.62 -15.35
CA LYS A 53 7.63 -9.06 -15.43
C LYS A 53 6.80 -9.92 -14.47
N ARG A 54 6.51 -9.40 -13.26
CA ARG A 54 5.62 -10.05 -12.29
C ARG A 54 4.17 -10.04 -12.76
N VAL A 55 3.66 -8.95 -13.33
CA VAL A 55 2.32 -8.89 -13.94
C VAL A 55 2.17 -9.93 -15.06
N ASP A 56 3.15 -10.05 -15.95
CA ASP A 56 3.17 -11.05 -17.02
C ASP A 56 3.19 -12.49 -16.48
N SER A 57 3.91 -12.72 -15.37
CA SER A 57 3.95 -14.01 -14.68
C SER A 57 2.59 -14.36 -14.05
N TYR A 58 1.89 -13.40 -13.45
CA TYR A 58 0.53 -13.63 -12.95
C TYR A 58 -0.50 -13.81 -14.08
N ALA A 59 -0.33 -13.15 -15.23
CA ALA A 59 -1.16 -13.38 -16.40
C ALA A 59 -1.01 -14.82 -16.95
N LEU A 60 0.23 -15.34 -16.99
CA LEU A 60 0.50 -16.75 -17.33
C LEU A 60 -0.19 -17.71 -16.34
N VAL A 61 -0.12 -17.41 -15.04
CA VAL A 61 -0.75 -18.25 -13.99
C VAL A 61 -2.29 -18.22 -14.08
N GLU A 62 -2.91 -17.08 -14.37
CA GLU A 62 -4.36 -17.01 -14.63
C GLU A 62 -4.75 -17.86 -15.84
N VAL A 63 -4.01 -17.75 -16.96
CA VAL A 63 -4.28 -18.54 -18.18
C VAL A 63 -4.15 -20.05 -17.90
N PHE A 64 -3.08 -20.48 -17.22
CA PHE A 64 -2.87 -21.86 -16.83
C PHE A 64 -4.00 -22.39 -15.92
N LEU A 65 -4.28 -21.70 -14.81
CA LEU A 65 -5.29 -22.15 -13.85
C LEU A 65 -6.71 -22.11 -14.43
N ARG A 66 -7.02 -21.13 -15.30
CA ARG A 66 -8.29 -21.06 -16.05
C ARG A 66 -8.43 -22.23 -17.03
N ALA A 67 -7.37 -22.56 -17.78
CA ALA A 67 -7.36 -23.73 -18.67
C ALA A 67 -7.52 -25.05 -17.90
N CYS A 68 -7.02 -25.12 -16.67
CA CYS A 68 -7.24 -26.23 -15.75
C CYS A 68 -8.57 -26.18 -14.97
N GLY A 69 -9.53 -25.31 -15.35
CA GLY A 69 -10.86 -25.25 -14.76
C GLY A 69 -10.94 -24.62 -13.36
N ARG A 70 -9.89 -23.92 -12.93
CA ARG A 70 -9.77 -23.32 -11.57
C ARG A 70 -9.46 -21.81 -11.66
N PRO A 71 -10.30 -20.99 -12.33
CA PRO A 71 -10.00 -19.58 -12.61
C PRO A 71 -9.82 -18.76 -11.32
N PRO A 72 -8.62 -18.21 -11.05
CA PRO A 72 -8.32 -17.56 -9.78
C PRO A 72 -8.73 -16.08 -9.71
N ALA A 73 -9.16 -15.50 -10.85
CA ALA A 73 -9.72 -14.16 -11.03
C ALA A 73 -8.80 -13.03 -10.53
N LEU A 74 -7.49 -13.10 -10.84
CA LEU A 74 -6.46 -12.27 -10.21
C LEU A 74 -6.69 -10.77 -10.42
N GLU A 75 -7.12 -10.34 -11.61
CA GLU A 75 -7.38 -8.90 -11.88
C GLU A 75 -8.42 -8.32 -10.91
N SER A 76 -9.52 -9.04 -10.69
CA SER A 76 -10.60 -8.59 -9.80
C SER A 76 -10.12 -8.53 -8.35
N ARG A 77 -9.29 -9.49 -7.93
CA ARG A 77 -8.72 -9.56 -6.58
C ARG A 77 -7.68 -8.47 -6.37
N PHE A 78 -6.85 -8.18 -7.38
CA PHE A 78 -5.88 -7.09 -7.38
C PHE A 78 -6.58 -5.75 -7.23
N ARG A 79 -7.57 -5.45 -8.09
CA ARG A 79 -8.39 -4.22 -7.98
C ARG A 79 -8.99 -4.03 -6.59
N ARG A 80 -9.53 -5.09 -5.96
CA ARG A 80 -10.10 -5.02 -4.60
C ARG A 80 -9.04 -4.86 -3.51
N ALA A 81 -7.92 -5.59 -3.58
CA ALA A 81 -6.88 -5.57 -2.55
C ALA A 81 -5.99 -4.32 -2.62
N ALA A 82 -5.92 -3.65 -3.78
CA ALA A 82 -5.14 -2.44 -4.02
C ALA A 82 -5.97 -1.13 -3.93
N ALA A 83 -7.30 -1.21 -3.81
CA ALA A 83 -8.17 -0.04 -3.72
C ALA A 83 -7.78 0.86 -2.53
N GLY A 84 -7.73 2.18 -2.75
CA GLY A 84 -7.28 3.18 -1.76
C GLY A 84 -5.75 3.19 -1.50
N CYS A 85 -5.10 2.03 -1.58
CA CYS A 85 -3.68 1.82 -1.32
C CYS A 85 -2.76 2.14 -2.50
N ILE A 86 -3.17 1.80 -3.73
CA ILE A 86 -2.40 2.03 -4.96
C ILE A 86 -3.13 3.05 -5.83
N GLN A 87 -2.40 4.00 -6.40
CA GLN A 87 -2.95 5.09 -7.21
C GLN A 87 -3.79 4.54 -8.39
N PRO A 88 -5.00 5.05 -8.67
CA PRO A 88 -5.89 4.50 -9.70
C PRO A 88 -5.27 4.35 -11.09
N GLN A 89 -4.43 5.30 -11.50
CA GLN A 89 -3.69 5.26 -12.77
C GLN A 89 -2.69 4.08 -12.80
N THR A 90 -2.00 3.81 -11.70
CA THR A 90 -1.12 2.64 -11.58
C THR A 90 -1.92 1.33 -11.67
N ILE A 91 -3.08 1.24 -11.02
CA ILE A 91 -3.97 0.06 -11.15
C ILE A 91 -4.43 -0.10 -12.60
N ALA A 92 -4.77 0.98 -13.30
CA ALA A 92 -5.15 0.94 -14.72
C ALA A 92 -4.01 0.43 -15.61
N THR A 93 -2.79 0.96 -15.47
CA THR A 93 -1.61 0.50 -16.23
C THR A 93 -1.30 -0.97 -15.99
N LEU A 94 -1.24 -1.41 -14.73
CA LEU A 94 -0.94 -2.80 -14.38
C LEU A 94 -2.02 -3.77 -14.88
N THR A 95 -3.30 -3.39 -14.80
CA THR A 95 -4.39 -4.23 -15.33
C THR A 95 -4.47 -4.22 -16.86
N SER A 96 -4.02 -3.16 -17.53
CA SER A 96 -3.86 -3.12 -18.98
C SER A 96 -2.75 -4.08 -19.45
N GLN A 97 -1.57 -4.03 -18.83
CA GLN A 97 -0.46 -4.96 -19.12
C GLN A 97 -0.87 -6.40 -18.84
N TYR A 98 -1.55 -6.67 -17.72
CA TYR A 98 -2.07 -7.99 -17.37
C TYR A 98 -2.99 -8.58 -18.45
N ARG A 99 -3.92 -7.78 -18.99
CA ARG A 99 -4.83 -8.20 -20.08
C ARG A 99 -4.09 -8.47 -21.38
N ARG A 100 -3.16 -7.59 -21.77
CA ARG A 100 -2.25 -7.80 -22.93
C ARG A 100 -1.49 -9.11 -22.78
N ALA A 101 -0.92 -9.34 -21.60
CA ALA A 101 -0.14 -10.52 -21.27
C ALA A 101 -0.98 -11.81 -21.28
N MET A 102 -2.25 -11.77 -20.84
CA MET A 102 -3.19 -12.89 -20.98
C MET A 102 -3.51 -13.17 -22.45
N SER A 103 -3.85 -12.13 -23.23
CA SER A 103 -4.24 -12.27 -24.64
C SER A 103 -3.11 -12.85 -25.50
N ALA A 104 -1.87 -12.42 -25.28
CA ALA A 104 -0.67 -12.96 -25.93
C ALA A 104 -0.37 -14.43 -25.56
N ARG A 105 -1.10 -15.00 -24.59
CA ARG A 105 -0.95 -16.38 -24.08
C ARG A 105 -2.24 -17.20 -24.27
N ALA A 106 -3.24 -16.66 -24.97
CA ALA A 106 -4.46 -17.37 -25.31
C ALA A 106 -4.16 -18.56 -26.24
N GLY A 107 -4.81 -19.71 -26.02
CA GLY A 107 -4.60 -20.92 -26.81
C GLY A 107 -3.45 -21.83 -26.37
N LEU A 108 -2.61 -21.42 -25.40
CA LEU A 108 -1.62 -22.32 -24.79
C LEU A 108 -2.31 -23.55 -24.17
N ARG A 109 -1.81 -24.75 -24.52
CA ARG A 109 -2.31 -26.02 -24.00
C ARG A 109 -1.52 -26.44 -22.76
N TRP A 110 -2.24 -27.02 -21.80
CA TRP A 110 -1.72 -27.37 -20.49
C TRP A 110 -2.14 -28.78 -20.10
N ASP A 111 -1.19 -29.60 -19.64
CA ASP A 111 -1.51 -30.85 -18.95
C ASP A 111 -1.84 -30.55 -17.48
N CYS A 112 -3.13 -30.55 -17.20
CA CYS A 112 -3.69 -30.37 -15.86
C CYS A 112 -3.87 -31.71 -15.11
N ARG A 113 -3.75 -32.86 -15.80
CA ARG A 113 -4.13 -34.17 -15.27
C ARG A 113 -2.96 -34.94 -14.67
N SER A 114 -1.74 -34.83 -15.19
CA SER A 114 -0.58 -35.54 -14.60
C SER A 114 -0.26 -35.09 -13.18
N ALA A 115 0.53 -35.89 -12.47
CA ALA A 115 1.06 -35.51 -11.16
C ALA A 115 1.86 -34.19 -11.21
N ASN A 116 2.47 -33.85 -12.35
CA ASN A 116 3.18 -32.57 -12.49
C ASN A 116 2.21 -31.40 -12.63
N GLY A 117 1.19 -31.52 -13.49
CA GLY A 117 0.11 -30.55 -13.61
C GLY A 117 -0.56 -30.25 -12.26
N ARG A 118 -0.97 -31.30 -11.53
CA ARG A 118 -1.58 -31.18 -10.20
C ARG A 118 -0.67 -30.47 -9.19
N ARG A 119 0.64 -30.79 -9.16
CA ARG A 119 1.63 -30.07 -8.32
C ARG A 119 1.84 -28.62 -8.75
N MET A 120 1.72 -28.29 -10.04
CA MET A 120 1.84 -26.91 -10.51
C MET A 120 0.61 -26.09 -10.11
N ILE A 121 -0.60 -26.63 -10.30
CA ILE A 121 -1.86 -26.03 -9.83
C ILE A 121 -1.77 -25.68 -8.33
N ALA A 122 -1.45 -26.67 -7.48
CA ALA A 122 -1.39 -26.48 -6.04
C ALA A 122 -0.35 -25.43 -5.60
N ARG A 123 0.82 -25.38 -6.25
CA ARG A 123 1.86 -24.36 -5.98
C ARG A 123 1.40 -22.97 -6.43
N SER A 124 0.78 -22.84 -7.60
CA SER A 124 0.24 -21.57 -8.09
C SER A 124 -0.84 -21.02 -7.16
N GLU A 125 -1.81 -21.84 -6.73
CA GLU A 125 -2.86 -21.43 -5.79
C GLU A 125 -2.30 -21.02 -4.43
N HIS A 126 -1.31 -21.77 -3.92
CA HIS A 126 -0.63 -21.43 -2.67
C HIS A 126 0.10 -20.08 -2.79
N ALA A 127 0.86 -19.85 -3.87
CA ALA A 127 1.56 -18.60 -4.11
C ALA A 127 0.59 -17.42 -4.21
N ILE A 128 -0.48 -17.55 -5.01
CA ILE A 128 -1.55 -16.54 -5.12
C ILE A 128 -2.12 -16.18 -3.74
N ARG A 129 -2.41 -17.18 -2.90
CA ARG A 129 -2.94 -16.97 -1.55
C ARG A 129 -1.97 -16.17 -0.67
N LEU A 130 -0.67 -16.47 -0.70
CA LEU A 130 0.35 -15.70 0.02
C LEU A 130 0.44 -14.26 -0.51
N THR A 131 0.62 -14.07 -1.82
CA THR A 131 0.73 -12.74 -2.45
C THR A 131 -0.46 -11.83 -2.11
N PHE A 132 -1.69 -12.35 -2.13
CA PHE A 132 -2.86 -11.58 -1.75
C PHE A 132 -2.98 -11.31 -0.24
N THR A 133 -2.43 -12.19 0.60
CA THR A 133 -2.30 -11.96 2.04
C THR A 133 -1.28 -10.85 2.30
N ASP A 134 -0.19 -10.81 1.55
CA ASP A 134 0.90 -9.82 1.69
C ASP A 134 0.48 -8.44 1.15
N LEU A 135 -0.10 -8.37 -0.05
CA LEU A 135 -0.68 -7.15 -0.60
C LEU A 135 -1.73 -6.57 0.36
N GLY A 136 -2.64 -7.40 0.88
CA GLY A 136 -3.62 -6.98 1.86
C GLY A 136 -3.03 -6.58 3.23
N ARG A 137 -1.82 -7.03 3.59
CA ARG A 137 -1.11 -6.57 4.79
C ARG A 137 -0.39 -5.24 4.58
N LEU A 138 0.18 -5.01 3.40
CA LEU A 138 0.81 -3.74 3.01
C LEU A 138 -0.25 -2.63 2.89
N CYS A 139 -1.33 -2.91 2.15
CA CYS A 139 -2.46 -2.00 1.93
C CYS A 139 -3.37 -1.75 3.15
N ARG A 140 -2.96 -2.18 4.35
CA ARG A 140 -3.56 -1.80 5.65
C ARG A 140 -2.55 -1.13 6.59
N ARG A 141 -1.38 -0.73 6.08
CA ARG A 141 -0.25 -0.16 6.84
C ARG A 141 0.35 1.11 6.23
N GLY A 142 0.16 1.33 4.92
CA GLY A 142 0.32 2.64 4.27
C GLY A 142 -1.03 3.23 3.91
#